data_AF-A0A951M2Y5-F1
#
_entry.id   AF-A0A951M2Y5-F1
#
_cell.length_a   1.000
_cell.length_b   1.000
_cell.length_c   1.000
_cell.angle_alpha   90.00
_cell.angle_beta   90.00
_cell.angle_gamma   90.00
#
_symmetry.space_group_name_H-M   'P 1'
#
loop_
_entity.id
_entity.type
_entity.pdbx_description
1 polymer ?
#
loop_
_entity_poly.entity_id
_entity_poly.type
_entity_poly.pdbx_seq_one_letter_code
_entity_poly.pdbx_strand_id
1 'polypeptide(L)'
;METGNEVLKLEELDPAQMAAYINQLIEKDFSRLVQLLYRLDVSETKLRTVLKESIGLDAGTMIATLILERIAQSKKAREQFRTDREIPEDEKW
;
A
#
# COMPACT_ATOMS: atom_id res chain seq x y z
N MET A 1 12.40 -6.52 13.99
CA MET A 1 11.84 -5.20 13.65
C MET A 1 12.64 -4.64 12.47
N GLU A 2 12.30 -5.03 11.24
CA GLU A 2 12.93 -4.50 9.99
C GLU A 2 11.88 -4.03 8.97
N THR A 3 10.62 -4.33 9.24
CA THR A 3 9.49 -4.24 8.32
C THR A 3 8.93 -2.83 8.15
N GLY A 4 9.23 -1.89 9.06
CA GLY A 4 8.86 -0.47 8.89
C GLY A 4 9.61 0.20 7.74
N ASN A 5 10.85 -0.23 7.47
CA ASN A 5 11.68 0.30 6.38
C ASN A 5 11.22 -0.20 5.01
N GLU A 6 10.55 -1.36 4.97
CA GLU A 6 10.09 -1.96 3.71
C GLU A 6 9.00 -1.11 3.04
N VAL A 7 8.02 -0.61 3.80
CA VAL A 7 6.94 0.23 3.23
C VAL A 7 7.49 1.52 2.64
N LEU A 8 8.47 2.14 3.29
CA LEU A 8 9.13 3.35 2.78
C LEU A 8 9.81 3.10 1.42
N LYS A 9 10.51 1.97 1.29
CA LYS A 9 11.15 1.59 0.02
C LYS A 9 10.14 1.34 -1.10
N LEU A 10 8.97 0.81 -0.77
CA LEU A 10 7.90 0.62 -1.75
C LEU A 10 7.35 1.94 -2.30
N GLU A 11 7.41 3.02 -1.53
CA GLU A 11 6.98 4.34 -2.02
C GLU A 11 7.88 4.90 -3.12
N GLU A 12 9.11 4.41 -3.23
CA GLU A 12 10.10 4.84 -4.22
C GLU A 12 10.05 4.02 -5.52
N LEU A 13 9.32 2.90 -5.52
CA LEU A 13 9.21 2.02 -6.70
C LEU A 13 8.26 2.62 -7.74
N ASP A 14 8.64 2.49 -9.01
CA ASP A 14 7.71 2.73 -10.11
C ASP A 14 6.66 1.59 -10.22
N PRO A 15 5.55 1.80 -10.96
CA PRO A 15 4.49 0.80 -11.08
C PRO A 15 4.96 -0.56 -11.62
N ALA A 16 5.93 -0.59 -12.54
CA ALA A 16 6.42 -1.83 -13.13
C ALA A 16 7.33 -2.59 -12.15
N GLN A 17 8.18 -1.88 -11.41
CA GLN A 17 9.00 -2.45 -10.34
C GLN A 17 8.13 -3.00 -9.20
N MET A 18 7.08 -2.27 -8.82
CA MET A 18 6.12 -2.74 -7.83
C MET A 18 5.43 -4.02 -8.31
N ALA A 19 4.90 -4.04 -9.54
CA ALA A 19 4.26 -5.21 -10.11
C ALA A 19 5.20 -6.43 -10.14
N ALA A 20 6.45 -6.25 -10.55
CA ALA A 20 7.46 -7.31 -10.56
C ALA A 20 7.76 -7.83 -9.14
N TYR A 21 7.91 -6.93 -8.17
CA TYR A 21 8.14 -7.30 -6.77
C TYR A 21 6.97 -8.10 -6.20
N ILE A 22 5.75 -7.64 -6.44
CA ILE A 22 4.54 -8.32 -5.98
C ILE A 22 4.37 -9.68 -6.67
N ASN A 23 4.61 -9.78 -7.98
CA ASN A 23 4.59 -11.07 -8.69
C ASN A 23 5.60 -12.05 -8.09
N GLN A 24 6.81 -11.60 -7.77
CA GLN A 24 7.79 -12.45 -7.07
C GLN A 24 7.29 -12.92 -5.70
N LEU A 25 6.61 -12.06 -4.93
CA LEU A 25 6.03 -12.48 -3.64
C LEU A 25 4.86 -13.45 -3.83
N ILE A 26 3.99 -13.25 -4.83
CA ILE A 26 2.91 -14.19 -5.15
C ILE A 26 3.47 -15.59 -5.44
N GLU A 27 4.55 -15.66 -6.22
CA GLU A 27 5.15 -16.93 -6.65
C GLU A 27 6.03 -17.60 -5.58
N LYS A 28 6.82 -16.80 -4.85
CA LYS A 28 7.91 -17.32 -4.01
C LYS A 28 7.68 -17.17 -2.52
N ASP A 29 6.88 -16.19 -2.09
CA ASP A 29 6.66 -15.90 -0.66
C ASP A 29 5.33 -15.20 -0.40
N PHE A 30 4.24 -15.97 -0.55
CA PHE A 30 2.89 -15.45 -0.38
C PHE A 30 2.63 -14.96 1.06
N SER A 31 3.27 -15.57 2.06
CA SER A 31 3.13 -15.14 3.46
C SER A 31 3.64 -13.72 3.65
N ARG A 32 4.79 -13.38 3.05
CA ARG A 32 5.34 -12.02 3.08
C ARG A 32 4.44 -11.02 2.36
N LEU A 33 3.81 -11.40 1.25
CA LEU A 33 2.80 -10.55 0.59
C LEU A 33 1.64 -10.22 1.53
N VAL A 34 1.08 -11.22 2.21
CA VAL A 34 -0.01 -11.03 3.17
C VAL A 34 0.41 -10.11 4.32
N GLN A 35 1.60 -10.33 4.90
CA GLN A 35 2.14 -9.48 5.97
C GLN A 35 2.40 -8.03 5.51
N LEU A 36 2.78 -7.83 4.25
CA LEU A 36 2.95 -6.50 3.67
C LEU A 36 1.59 -5.79 3.53
N LEU A 37 0.59 -6.49 3.01
CA LEU A 37 -0.74 -5.96 2.79
C LEU A 37 -1.44 -5.57 4.10
N TYR A 38 -1.30 -6.38 5.16
CA TYR A 38 -1.82 -6.02 6.48
C TYR A 38 -1.24 -4.72 7.03
N ARG A 39 0.04 -4.43 6.78
CA ARG A 39 0.68 -3.16 7.19
C ARG A 39 0.12 -1.95 6.45
N LEU A 40 -0.42 -2.16 5.26
CA LEU A 40 -1.06 -1.14 4.43
C LEU A 40 -2.57 -1.06 4.67
N ASP A 41 -3.10 -1.80 5.65
CA ASP A 41 -4.55 -1.88 5.92
C ASP A 41 -5.32 -2.48 4.73
N VAL A 42 -4.74 -3.50 4.09
CA VAL A 42 -5.38 -4.33 3.07
C VAL A 42 -5.64 -5.71 3.66
N SER A 43 -6.90 -6.13 3.70
CA SER A 43 -7.30 -7.41 4.28
C SER A 43 -7.02 -8.61 3.36
N GLU A 44 -6.77 -9.78 3.96
CA GLU A 44 -6.59 -11.04 3.22
C GLU A 44 -7.82 -11.38 2.35
N THR A 45 -9.03 -11.06 2.82
CA THR A 45 -10.26 -11.23 2.03
C THR A 45 -10.19 -10.43 0.73
N LYS A 46 -9.77 -9.17 0.79
CA LYS A 46 -9.64 -8.31 -0.39
C LYS A 46 -8.58 -8.85 -1.34
N LEU A 47 -7.43 -9.27 -0.80
CA LEU A 47 -6.38 -9.93 -1.59
C LEU A 47 -6.90 -11.18 -2.33
N ARG A 48 -7.60 -12.08 -1.62
CA ARG A 48 -8.15 -13.31 -2.21
C ARG A 48 -9.21 -13.01 -3.27
N THR A 49 -10.00 -11.96 -3.10
CA THR A 49 -10.94 -11.50 -4.13
C THR A 49 -10.19 -11.05 -5.38
N VAL A 50 -9.18 -10.17 -5.24
CA VAL A 50 -8.38 -9.72 -6.39
C VAL A 50 -7.73 -10.90 -7.11
N LEU A 51 -7.12 -11.84 -6.37
CA LEU A 51 -6.48 -13.04 -6.96
C LEU A 51 -7.47 -13.95 -7.72
N LYS A 52 -8.71 -14.04 -7.25
CA LYS A 52 -9.77 -14.84 -7.91
C LYS A 52 -10.33 -14.13 -9.13
N GLU A 53 -10.44 -12.81 -9.11
CA GLU A 53 -10.89 -12.00 -10.23
C GLU A 53 -9.81 -11.87 -11.31
N SER A 54 -8.54 -12.02 -10.92
CA SER A 54 -7.37 -11.93 -11.78
C SER A 54 -6.89 -13.27 -12.34
N ILE A 55 -7.72 -14.33 -12.34
CA ILE A 55 -7.33 -15.65 -12.88
C ILE A 55 -6.98 -15.48 -14.37
N GLY A 56 -5.68 -15.52 -14.69
CA GLY A 56 -5.14 -15.35 -16.04
C GLY A 56 -4.76 -13.92 -16.44
N LEU A 57 -5.02 -12.92 -15.60
CA LEU A 57 -4.68 -11.51 -15.84
C LEU A 57 -3.83 -10.98 -14.70
N ASP A 58 -2.59 -10.63 -15.03
CA ASP A 58 -1.56 -9.93 -14.23
C ASP A 58 -1.93 -9.49 -12.81
N ALA A 59 -2.08 -10.47 -11.91
CA ALA A 59 -2.49 -10.26 -10.52
C ALA A 59 -1.53 -9.34 -9.77
N GLY A 60 -0.22 -9.43 -10.06
CA GLY A 60 0.78 -8.56 -9.48
C GLY A 60 0.58 -7.09 -9.84
N THR A 61 0.20 -6.79 -11.08
CA THR A 61 -0.10 -5.41 -11.49
C THR A 61 -1.34 -4.85 -10.79
N MET A 62 -2.40 -5.64 -10.61
CA MET A 62 -3.59 -5.19 -9.86
C MET A 62 -3.26 -4.94 -8.39
N ILE A 63 -2.54 -5.86 -7.75
CA ILE A 63 -2.15 -5.72 -6.34
C ILE A 63 -1.15 -4.57 -6.15
N ALA A 64 -0.21 -4.38 -7.08
CA ALA A 64 0.71 -3.25 -7.10
C ALA A 64 -0.03 -1.91 -7.17
N THR A 65 -1.03 -1.82 -8.05
CA THR A 65 -1.87 -0.62 -8.19
C THR A 65 -2.61 -0.32 -6.89
N LEU A 66 -3.23 -1.34 -6.28
CA LEU A 66 -3.91 -1.22 -4.98
C LEU A 66 -2.97 -0.70 -3.87
N ILE A 67 -1.73 -1.20 -3.82
CA ILE A 67 -0.73 -0.80 -2.85
C ILE A 67 -0.34 0.67 -3.04
N LEU A 68 -0.06 1.08 -4.28
CA LEU A 68 0.30 2.46 -4.61
C LEU A 68 -0.82 3.44 -4.26
N GLU A 69 -2.07 3.10 -4.58
CA GLU A 69 -3.24 3.90 -4.19
C GLU A 69 -3.33 4.07 -2.67
N ARG A 70 -3.10 3.00 -1.92
CA ARG A 70 -3.19 3.02 -0.45
C ARG A 70 -2.08 3.85 0.20
N ILE A 71 -0.87 3.78 -0.36
CA ILE A 71 0.25 4.65 0.03
C ILE A 71 -0.10 6.11 -0.24
N ALA A 72 -0.62 6.42 -1.43
CA ALA A 72 -1.01 7.78 -1.81
C ALA A 72 -2.13 8.34 -0.90
N GLN A 73 -3.16 7.54 -0.59
CA GLN A 73 -4.22 7.91 0.36
C GLN A 73 -3.66 8.22 1.74
N SER A 74 -2.72 7.38 2.23
CA SER A 74 -2.08 7.58 3.53
C SER A 74 -1.24 8.86 3.56
N LYS A 75 -0.52 9.17 2.48
CA LYS A 75 0.22 10.45 2.32
C LYS A 75 -0.73 11.64 2.38
N LYS A 76 -1.79 11.62 1.56
CA LYS A 76 -2.78 12.69 1.50
C LYS A 76 -3.46 12.92 2.86
N ALA A 77 -3.83 11.85 3.56
CA ALA A 77 -4.40 11.97 4.91
C ALA A 77 -3.41 12.64 5.87
N ARG A 78 -2.13 12.23 5.87
CA ARG A 78 -1.09 12.86 6.71
C ARG A 78 -0.89 14.34 6.39
N GLU A 79 -0.93 14.72 5.11
CA GLU A 79 -0.84 16.11 4.68
C GLU A 79 -2.05 16.92 5.14
N GLN A 80 -3.26 16.42 4.92
CA GLN A 80 -4.50 17.08 5.35
C GLN A 80 -4.54 17.30 6.87
N PHE A 81 -4.17 16.30 7.67
CA PHE A 81 -4.10 16.44 9.13
C PHE A 81 -2.95 17.33 9.63
N ARG A 82 -1.89 17.53 8.83
CA ARG A 82 -0.83 18.50 9.15
C ARG A 82 -1.32 19.93 8.91
N THR A 83 -2.04 20.16 7.82
CA THR A 83 -2.61 21.48 7.50
C THR A 83 -3.74 21.86 8.46
N ASP A 84 -4.59 20.92 8.88
CA ASP A 84 -5.65 21.18 9.89
C ASP A 84 -5.12 21.52 11.30
N ARG A 85 -3.82 21.27 11.58
CA ARG A 85 -3.18 21.69 12.83
C ARG A 85 -2.59 23.10 12.76
N GLU A 86 -2.52 23.72 11.59
CA GLU A 86 -2.35 25.17 11.46
C GLU A 86 -3.71 25.85 11.66
N ILE A 87 -4.33 25.61 12.83
CA ILE A 87 -5.44 26.44 13.30
C ILE A 87 -4.81 27.81 13.61
N PRO A 88 -5.25 28.92 12.99
CA PRO A 88 -4.79 30.25 13.34
C PRO A 88 -5.01 30.46 14.85
N GLU A 89 -4.01 30.98 15.56
CA GLU A 89 -4.08 31.24 17.02
C GLU A 89 -5.18 32.24 17.44
N ASP A 90 -6.01 32.75 16.51
CA ASP A 90 -6.94 33.87 16.70
C ASP A 90 -8.34 33.50 17.25
N GLU A 91 -8.63 32.23 17.53
CA GLU A 91 -9.94 31.81 18.09
C GLU A 91 -9.83 31.21 19.51
N LYS A 92 -8.93 31.73 20.34
CA LYS A 92 -9.06 31.58 21.80
C LYS A 92 -9.90 32.75 22.36
N TRP A 93 -11.19 32.52 22.54
CA TRP A 93 -12.06 33.35 23.40
C TRP A 93 -12.42 32.61 24.68
#